data_AF-A0A430AJP6-F1
#
_entry.id   AF-A0A430AJP6-F1
#
_cell.length_a   1.000
_cell.length_b   1.000
_cell.length_c   1.000
_cell.angle_alpha   90.00
_cell.angle_beta   90.00
_cell.angle_gamma   90.00
#
_symmetry.space_group_name_H-M   'P 1'
#
loop_
_entity.id
_entity.type
_entity.pdbx_description
1 polymer ?
#
loop_
_entity_poly.entity_id
_entity_poly.type
_entity_poly.pdbx_seq_one_letter_code
_entity_poly.pdbx_strand_id
1 'polypeptide(L)'
;MKQRLGIANAIMHDPELLILDEPTNRLDPIDDTIGIIDSGKLLYEDSYENLLNNSERYIILQINSKNLDAVEKSLVEDLNITEYKVKGDSIIKIMSDDSETSFINKHFILNNIDIVSIQYHEQTLEDYFKKITGCEGIG
;
A
#
# COMPACT_ATOMS: atom_id res chain seq x y z
N MET A 1 13.40 12.80 22.68
CA MET A 1 14.41 13.83 22.34
C MET A 1 15.79 13.27 21.98
N LYS A 2 16.39 12.34 22.74
CA LYS A 2 17.75 11.83 22.44
C LYS A 2 17.88 11.08 21.10
N GLN A 3 16.84 10.35 20.70
CA GLN A 3 16.81 9.57 19.44
C GLN A 3 16.79 10.48 18.20
N ARG A 4 15.92 11.50 18.19
CA ARG A 4 15.85 12.50 17.12
C ARG A 4 17.15 13.30 16.97
N LEU A 5 17.85 13.61 18.07
CA LEU A 5 19.17 14.24 18.04
C LEU A 5 20.25 13.30 17.47
N GLY A 6 20.20 12.01 17.82
CA GLY A 6 21.13 11.00 17.28
C GLY A 6 21.00 10.85 15.76
N ILE A 7 19.76 10.84 15.26
CA ILE A 7 19.47 10.77 13.81
C ILE A 7 19.92 12.06 13.11
N ALA A 8 19.56 13.24 13.64
CA ALA A 8 19.98 14.52 13.07
C ALA A 8 21.52 14.65 13.02
N ASN A 9 22.22 14.16 14.05
CA ASN A 9 23.68 14.16 14.08
C ASN A 9 24.28 13.16 13.09
N ALA A 10 23.64 12.02 12.86
CA ALA A 10 24.06 11.05 11.84
C ALA A 10 23.88 11.61 10.42
N ILE A 11 22.76 12.27 10.14
CA ILE A 11 22.46 12.90 8.83
C ILE A 11 23.40 14.08 8.54
N MET A 12 23.78 14.88 9.56
CA MET A 12 24.69 16.03 9.39
C MET A 12 26.06 15.66 8.81
N HIS A 13 26.45 14.39 8.85
CA HIS A 13 27.71 13.90 8.30
C HIS A 13 27.61 13.33 6.88
N ASP A 14 26.46 13.53 6.20
CA ASP A 14 26.19 13.06 4.83
C ASP A 14 26.60 11.58 4.63
N PRO A 15 26.06 10.65 5.44
CA PRO A 15 26.47 9.26 5.38
C PRO A 15 25.98 8.62 4.08
N GLU A 16 26.84 7.84 3.42
CA GLU A 16 26.45 7.07 2.23
C GLU A 16 25.37 6.01 2.53
N LEU A 17 25.22 5.60 3.81
CA LEU A 17 24.22 4.62 4.26
C LEU A 17 23.84 4.84 5.73
N LEU A 18 22.55 5.02 6.00
CA LEU A 18 21.97 5.13 7.35
C LEU A 18 21.01 3.97 7.61
N ILE A 19 21.35 3.10 8.56
CA ILE A 19 20.50 1.98 8.99
C ILE A 19 19.94 2.30 10.38
N LEU A 20 18.62 2.29 10.51
CA LEU A 20 17.92 2.46 11.79
C LEU A 20 17.24 1.14 12.15
N ASP A 21 17.55 0.60 13.33
CA ASP A 21 16.95 -0.62 13.85
C ASP A 21 16.32 -0.36 15.23
N GLU A 22 14.99 -0.40 15.31
CA GLU A 22 14.26 -0.96 16.44
C GLU A 22 12.83 -1.33 16.00
N PRO A 23 12.25 -2.41 16.58
CA PRO A 23 10.91 -2.87 16.25
C PRO A 23 9.88 -1.89 16.80
N THR A 24 8.94 -1.49 15.94
CA THR A 24 7.74 -0.70 16.22
C THR A 24 6.86 -1.42 17.25
N ASN A 25 7.23 -1.36 18.53
CA ASN A 25 6.41 -1.90 19.60
C ASN A 25 6.46 -0.98 20.82
N ARG A 26 5.89 0.22 20.66
CA ARG A 26 5.39 1.04 21.78
C ARG A 26 4.07 1.68 21.39
N LEU A 27 3.04 1.17 22.06
CA LEU A 27 1.74 1.77 22.37
C LEU A 27 1.61 3.28 22.03
N ASP A 28 0.57 3.58 21.23
CA ASP A 28 0.02 4.88 20.81
C ASP A 28 0.68 5.60 19.61
N PRO A 29 0.21 5.35 18.35
CA PRO A 29 0.86 5.79 17.11
C PRO A 29 0.49 7.21 16.62
N ILE A 30 -0.04 8.09 17.47
CA ILE A 30 -0.66 9.35 17.00
C ILE A 30 0.35 10.50 16.79
N ASP A 31 1.54 10.47 17.42
CA ASP A 31 2.46 11.64 17.43
C ASP A 31 3.85 11.40 16.79
N ASP A 32 4.07 10.26 16.13
CA ASP A 32 5.37 10.01 15.48
C ASP A 32 5.40 10.59 14.07
N THR A 33 6.20 11.65 13.92
CA THR A 33 6.57 12.23 12.61
C THR A 33 7.59 11.33 11.92
N ILE A 34 7.29 10.90 10.70
CA ILE A 34 8.18 10.18 9.80
C ILE A 34 8.86 11.19 8.87
N GLY A 35 10.17 11.03 8.65
CA GLY A 35 10.91 11.76 7.63
C GLY A 35 11.52 10.81 6.60
N ILE A 36 11.40 11.12 5.31
CA ILE A 36 12.14 10.47 4.23
C ILE A 36 13.26 11.38 3.78
N ILE A 37 14.48 10.87 3.83
CA ILE A 37 15.70 11.58 3.44
C ILE A 37 16.36 10.82 2.31
N ASP A 38 16.75 11.55 1.27
CA ASP A 38 17.54 11.03 0.16
C ASP A 38 18.65 12.03 -0.18
N SER A 39 19.87 11.53 -0.36
CA SER A 39 21.05 12.32 -0.71
C SER A 39 21.23 13.56 0.19
N GLY A 40 21.10 13.37 1.50
CA GLY A 40 21.22 14.41 2.52
C GLY A 40 20.08 15.44 2.58
N LYS A 41 19.00 15.25 1.80
CA LYS A 41 17.85 16.16 1.75
C LYS A 41 16.59 15.51 2.29
N LEU A 42 15.89 16.21 3.17
CA LEU A 42 14.54 15.83 3.61
C LEU A 42 13.57 16.03 2.44
N LEU A 43 13.02 14.93 1.93
CA LEU A 43 12.08 14.93 0.82
C LEU A 43 10.62 14.88 1.27
N TYR A 44 10.35 14.29 2.44
CA TYR A 44 9.02 14.17 3.02
C TYR A 44 9.10 14.19 4.54
N GLU A 45 8.16 14.87 5.20
CA GLU A 45 8.01 14.89 6.64
C GLU A 45 6.51 15.01 6.98
N ASP A 46 5.95 14.01 7.67
CA ASP A 46 4.53 13.99 8.05
C ASP A 46 4.30 13.04 9.23
N SER A 47 3.10 13.00 9.80
CA SER A 47 2.75 12.02 10.84
C SER A 47 2.59 10.61 10.26
N TYR A 48 2.87 9.60 11.08
CA TYR A 48 2.62 8.20 10.75
C TYR A 48 1.15 7.95 10.42
N GLU A 49 0.23 8.61 11.13
CA GLU A 49 -1.20 8.55 10.86
C GLU A 49 -1.56 9.09 9.47
N ASN A 50 -1.00 10.24 9.07
CA ASN A 50 -1.21 10.79 7.74
C ASN A 50 -0.60 9.89 6.65
N LEU A 51 0.55 9.26 6.92
CA LEU A 51 1.12 8.29 5.99
C LEU A 51 0.23 7.05 5.84
N LEU A 52 -0.30 6.50 6.93
CA LEU A 52 -1.26 5.39 6.87
C LEU A 52 -2.54 5.79 6.13
N ASN A 53 -3.08 6.98 6.39
CA ASN A 53 -4.30 7.47 5.74
C ASN A 53 -4.11 7.72 4.23
N ASN A 54 -2.89 8.02 3.80
CA ASN A 54 -2.52 8.17 2.39
C ASN A 54 -1.92 6.89 1.77
N SER A 55 -1.81 5.81 2.54
CA SER A 55 -1.26 4.55 2.04
C SER A 55 -2.23 3.92 1.05
N GLU A 56 -1.73 3.56 -0.13
CA GLU A 56 -2.54 2.89 -1.14
C GLU A 56 -2.85 1.45 -0.66
N ARG A 57 -4.12 1.22 -0.29
CA ARG A 57 -4.65 -0.12 -0.01
C ARG A 57 -5.34 -0.67 -1.25
N TYR A 58 -5.03 -1.92 -1.57
CA TYR A 58 -5.65 -2.56 -2.72
C TYR A 58 -5.75 -4.07 -2.57
N ILE A 59 -6.75 -4.63 -3.25
CA ILE A 59 -6.96 -6.06 -3.39
C ILE A 59 -6.55 -6.47 -4.81
N ILE A 60 -5.79 -7.56 -4.93
CA ILE A 60 -5.59 -8.25 -6.20
C ILE A 60 -6.48 -9.49 -6.22
N LEU A 61 -7.40 -9.52 -7.19
CA LEU A 61 -8.22 -10.68 -7.51
C LEU A 61 -7.65 -11.34 -8.76
N GLN A 62 -7.37 -12.64 -8.65
CA GLN A 62 -7.19 -13.48 -9.82
C GLN A 62 -8.49 -14.24 -10.07
N ILE A 63 -9.08 -14.08 -11.24
CA ILE A 63 -10.33 -14.73 -11.64
C ILE A 63 -10.08 -15.71 -12.78
N ASN A 64 -10.96 -16.71 -12.88
CA ASN A 64 -11.06 -17.59 -14.03
C ASN A 64 -12.38 -17.31 -14.75
N SER A 65 -12.43 -16.22 -15.51
CA SER A 65 -13.60 -15.84 -16.30
C SER A 65 -13.23 -15.71 -17.77
N LYS A 66 -14.12 -16.17 -18.65
CA LYS A 66 -14.03 -15.94 -20.11
C LYS A 66 -14.75 -14.67 -20.55
N ASN A 67 -15.43 -13.99 -19.62
CA ASN A 67 -16.25 -12.81 -19.91
C ASN A 67 -15.86 -11.70 -18.93
N LEU A 68 -14.82 -10.96 -19.28
CA LEU A 68 -14.32 -9.84 -18.51
C LEU A 68 -15.35 -8.71 -18.41
N ASP A 69 -16.07 -8.43 -19.51
CA ASP A 69 -17.09 -7.37 -19.56
C ASP A 69 -18.19 -7.58 -18.50
N ALA A 70 -18.64 -8.83 -18.30
CA ALA A 70 -19.62 -9.14 -17.27
C ALA A 70 -19.07 -8.95 -15.86
N VAL A 71 -17.78 -9.21 -15.64
CA VAL A 71 -17.13 -9.02 -14.34
C VAL A 71 -16.98 -7.53 -14.04
N GLU A 72 -16.49 -6.74 -15.00
CA GLU A 72 -16.37 -5.28 -14.87
C GLU A 72 -17.74 -4.63 -14.62
N LYS A 73 -18.78 -5.09 -15.32
CA LYS A 73 -20.15 -4.64 -15.10
C LYS A 73 -20.64 -4.95 -13.69
N SER A 74 -20.41 -6.17 -13.20
CA SER A 74 -20.77 -6.58 -11.83
C SER A 74 -20.03 -5.75 -10.77
N LEU A 75 -18.74 -5.44 -10.99
CA LEU A 75 -18.00 -4.54 -10.09
C LEU A 75 -18.67 -3.17 -9.97
N VAL A 76 -19.04 -2.56 -11.08
CA VAL A 76 -19.59 -1.19 -11.08
C VAL A 76 -21.06 -1.16 -10.66
N GLU A 77 -21.89 -2.04 -11.23
CA GLU A 77 -23.35 -1.96 -11.05
C GLU A 77 -23.83 -2.65 -9.77
N ASP A 78 -23.25 -3.80 -9.42
CA ASP A 78 -23.73 -4.59 -8.29
C ASP A 78 -22.93 -4.32 -7.01
N LEU A 79 -21.62 -4.12 -7.15
CA LEU A 79 -20.70 -3.91 -6.02
C LEU A 79 -20.39 -2.42 -5.78
N ASN A 80 -20.76 -1.53 -6.71
CA ASN A 80 -20.47 -0.09 -6.66
C ASN A 80 -18.95 0.22 -6.54
N ILE A 81 -18.11 -0.65 -7.11
CA ILE A 81 -16.66 -0.51 -7.16
C ILE A 81 -16.27 0.20 -8.45
N THR A 82 -15.83 1.45 -8.32
CA THR A 82 -15.46 2.31 -9.46
C THR A 82 -13.95 2.49 -9.61
N GLU A 83 -13.17 2.27 -8.56
CA GLU A 83 -11.71 2.37 -8.58
C GLU A 83 -11.05 1.00 -8.72
N TYR A 84 -10.94 0.52 -9.95
CA TYR A 84 -10.23 -0.72 -10.27
C TYR A 84 -9.39 -0.61 -11.55
N LYS A 85 -8.46 -1.54 -11.71
CA LYS A 85 -7.64 -1.71 -12.91
C LYS A 85 -7.61 -3.18 -13.29
N VAL A 86 -7.84 -3.47 -14.56
CA VAL A 86 -7.68 -4.82 -15.10
C VAL A 86 -6.30 -4.96 -15.76
N LYS A 87 -5.64 -6.10 -15.52
CA LYS A 87 -4.38 -6.47 -16.17
C LYS A 87 -4.54 -7.81 -16.89
N GLY A 88 -4.48 -7.77 -18.21
CA GLY A 88 -4.77 -8.93 -19.05
C GLY A 88 -6.22 -9.37 -18.90
N ASP A 89 -6.47 -10.68 -18.86
CA ASP A 89 -7.84 -11.22 -18.89
C ASP A 89 -8.30 -11.82 -17.54
N SER A 90 -7.43 -11.80 -16.53
CA SER A 90 -7.66 -12.57 -15.29
C SER A 90 -7.30 -11.85 -14.00
N ILE A 91 -6.68 -10.66 -14.06
CA ILE A 91 -6.21 -9.96 -12.86
C ILE A 91 -6.95 -8.64 -12.73
N ILE A 92 -7.60 -8.45 -11.59
CA ILE A 92 -8.31 -7.22 -11.23
C ILE A 92 -7.66 -6.66 -9.96
N LYS A 93 -7.15 -5.44 -10.04
CA LYS A 93 -6.67 -4.66 -8.90
C LYS A 93 -7.77 -3.70 -8.49
N ILE A 94 -8.26 -3.80 -7.26
CA ILE A 94 -9.31 -2.93 -6.70
C ILE A 94 -8.66 -2.06 -5.63
N MET A 95 -8.84 -0.73 -5.71
CA MET A 95 -8.40 0.19 -4.66
C MET A 95 -9.43 0.15 -3.53
N SER A 96 -9.10 -0.54 -2.46
CA SER A 96 -10.01 -0.75 -1.33
C SER A 96 -9.23 -1.28 -0.12
N ASP A 97 -9.83 -1.14 1.06
CA ASP A 97 -9.39 -1.85 2.25
C ASP A 97 -9.85 -3.32 2.22
N ASP A 98 -9.51 -4.10 3.24
CA ASP A 98 -9.84 -5.53 3.29
C ASP A 98 -11.32 -5.82 3.59
N SER A 99 -12.10 -4.81 3.99
CA SER A 99 -13.47 -4.97 4.48
C SER A 99 -14.45 -5.44 3.39
N GLU A 100 -14.12 -5.21 2.12
CA GLU A 100 -14.97 -5.54 0.98
C GLU A 100 -14.74 -6.95 0.42
N THR A 101 -13.64 -7.60 0.79
CA THR A 101 -13.21 -8.89 0.20
C THR A 101 -14.25 -9.99 0.31
N SER A 102 -14.89 -10.13 1.47
CA SER A 102 -15.92 -11.15 1.73
C SER A 102 -17.16 -10.95 0.86
N PHE A 103 -17.57 -9.70 0.67
CA PHE A 103 -18.74 -9.35 -0.13
C PHE A 103 -18.47 -9.60 -1.62
N ILE A 104 -17.32 -9.18 -2.12
CA ILE A 104 -16.88 -9.44 -3.50
C ILE A 104 -16.83 -10.94 -3.77
N ASN A 105 -16.18 -11.70 -2.88
CA ASN A 105 -16.06 -13.15 -3.03
C ASN A 105 -17.43 -13.83 -3.11
N LYS A 106 -18.33 -13.49 -2.19
CA LYS A 106 -19.69 -14.04 -2.17
C LYS A 106 -20.45 -13.69 -3.45
N HIS A 107 -20.37 -12.45 -3.90
CA HIS A 107 -21.07 -11.99 -5.10
C HIS A 107 -20.54 -12.70 -6.36
N PHE A 108 -19.22 -12.84 -6.51
CA PHE A 108 -18.62 -13.49 -7.67
C PHE A 108 -18.97 -14.98 -7.72
N ILE A 109 -18.91 -15.69 -6.58
CA ILE A 109 -19.33 -17.09 -6.51
C ILE A 109 -20.80 -17.26 -6.92
N LEU A 110 -21.70 -16.40 -6.43
CA LEU A 110 -23.13 -16.46 -6.76
C LEU A 110 -23.42 -16.17 -8.25
N ASN A 111 -22.54 -15.42 -8.91
CA ASN A 111 -22.62 -15.11 -10.33
C ASN A 111 -21.79 -16.04 -11.22
N ASN A 112 -21.34 -17.19 -10.68
CA ASN A 112 -20.50 -18.18 -11.39
C ASN A 112 -19.19 -17.57 -11.94
N ILE A 113 -18.61 -16.61 -11.22
CA ILE A 113 -17.28 -16.07 -11.48
C ILE A 113 -16.33 -16.72 -10.48
N ASP A 114 -15.48 -17.63 -10.97
CA ASP A 114 -14.51 -18.31 -10.12
C ASP A 114 -13.35 -17.38 -9.77
N ILE A 115 -13.08 -17.23 -8.47
CA ILE A 115 -11.89 -16.54 -7.97
C ILE A 115 -10.82 -17.59 -7.67
N VAL A 116 -9.67 -17.46 -8.31
CA VAL A 116 -8.48 -18.29 -8.10
C VAL A 116 -7.71 -17.84 -6.86
N SER A 117 -7.57 -16.52 -6.65
CA SER A 117 -6.89 -15.98 -5.48
C SER A 117 -7.36 -14.57 -5.14
N ILE A 118 -7.32 -14.24 -3.85
CA ILE A 118 -7.52 -12.90 -3.30
C ILE A 118 -6.28 -12.54 -2.48
N GLN A 119 -5.64 -11.42 -2.79
CA GLN A 119 -4.47 -10.92 -2.07
C GLN A 119 -4.73 -9.49 -1.63
N TYR A 120 -4.60 -9.22 -0.33
CA TYR A 120 -4.64 -7.87 0.21
C TYR A 120 -3.24 -7.29 0.26
N HIS A 121 -3.09 -6.06 -0.20
CA HIS A 121 -1.85 -5.32 -0.15
C HIS A 121 -2.12 -3.97 0.51
N GLU A 122 -1.35 -3.70 1.56
CA GLU A 122 -1.19 -2.37 2.12
C GLU A 122 0.17 -1.84 1.68
N GLN A 123 0.20 -0.62 1.16
CA GLN A 123 1.45 0.03 0.77
C GLN A 123 2.40 0.11 1.97
N THR A 124 3.61 -0.40 1.80
CA THR A 124 4.64 -0.32 2.84
C THR A 124 5.34 1.04 2.82
N LEU A 125 6.03 1.38 3.92
CA LEU A 125 6.89 2.57 3.95
C LEU A 125 7.98 2.53 2.86
N GLU A 126 8.48 1.34 2.53
CA GLU A 126 9.45 1.14 1.47
C GLU A 126 8.85 1.44 0.09
N ASP A 127 7.62 0.97 -0.18
CA ASP A 127 6.92 1.29 -1.42
C ASP A 127 6.66 2.80 -1.55
N TYR A 128 6.36 3.45 -0.42
CA TYR A 128 6.19 4.90 -0.36
C TYR A 128 7.51 5.64 -0.61
N PHE A 129 8.61 5.18 -0.01
CA PHE A 129 9.97 5.67 -0.28
C PHE A 129 10.32 5.54 -1.76
N LYS A 130 10.16 4.35 -2.35
CA LYS A 130 10.40 4.06 -3.77
C LYS A 130 9.60 5.01 -4.66
N LYS A 131 8.34 5.28 -4.32
CA LYS A 131 7.46 6.20 -5.06
C LYS A 131 7.96 7.65 -5.04
N ILE A 132 8.51 8.11 -3.92
CA ILE A 132 9.00 9.49 -3.75
C ILE A 132 10.40 9.68 -4.33
N THR A 133 11.31 8.74 -4.08
CA THR A 133 12.72 8.87 -4.48
C THR A 133 12.98 8.34 -5.89
N GLY A 134 12.12 7.45 -6.39
CA GLY A 134 12.34 6.72 -7.65
C GLY A 134 13.46 5.68 -7.55
N CYS A 135 14.04 5.45 -6.36
CA CYS A 135 15.04 4.42 -6.14
C CYS A 135 14.38 3.05 -6.01
N GLU A 136 14.92 2.02 -6.63
CA GLU A 136 14.62 0.64 -6.26
C GLU A 136 15.35 0.35 -4.95
N GLY A 137 14.60 0.25 -3.84
CA GLY A 137 15.16 -0.16 -2.55
C GLY A 137 16.04 -1.41 -2.68
N ILE A 138 17.08 -1.50 -1.84
CA ILE A 138 17.93 -2.68 -1.71
C ILE A 138 17.13 -3.81 -1.08
N GLY A 139 16.48 -4.61 -1.93
CA GLY A 139 15.77 -5.84 -1.53
C GLY A 139 16.69 -6.95 -1.06
#